data_AF-A0A4Q9YZ18-F1
#
_entry.id   AF-A0A4Q9YZ18-F1
#
_cell.length_a   1.000
_cell.length_b   1.000
_cell.length_c   1.000
_cell.angle_alpha   90.00
_cell.angle_beta   90.00
_cell.angle_gamma   90.00
#
_symmetry.space_group_name_H-M   'P 1'
#
loop_
_entity.id
_entity.type
_entity.pdbx_description
1 polymer ?
#
loop_
_entity_poly.entity_id
_entity_poly.type
_entity_poly.pdbx_seq_one_letter_code
_entity_poly.pdbx_strand_id
1 'polypeptide(L)'
;MKHFLSFFLLIVTLTVQGQTKQNQNFTSYLPKGYLLIDTVYGDVNNDGIQDCLLLIKGTDKSKVVLDDYGKKADRNRRGLIVLIKQQGMYAEAVKNYNCFSSENEDGGVYMPPELSIEIKNGKLYISFGHGRYGYWRYTFRFNHSDFELIGYDSGDRSSFLSEYVTFDETSINFITRKKLVKKVINVTQDGKEVYKETRQNIKANKLIRLSAIQDFDELETDNP
;
A
#
# COMPACT_ATOMS: atom_id res chain seq x y z
N MET A 1 52.10 -10.60 -45.96
CA MET A 1 51.35 -9.66 -45.10
C MET A 1 50.54 -8.72 -45.99
N LYS A 2 49.24 -8.96 -46.15
CA LYS A 2 48.26 -7.99 -46.65
C LYS A 2 47.06 -8.11 -45.71
N HIS A 3 46.85 -7.11 -44.88
CA HIS A 3 45.83 -7.09 -43.84
C HIS A 3 44.45 -6.82 -44.48
N PHE A 4 43.51 -7.74 -44.29
CA PHE A 4 42.09 -7.52 -44.57
C PHE A 4 41.47 -6.86 -43.33
N LEU A 5 41.11 -5.58 -43.46
CA LEU A 5 40.42 -4.83 -42.42
C LEU A 5 38.91 -5.04 -42.61
N SER A 6 38.30 -5.89 -41.79
CA SER A 6 36.85 -6.11 -41.80
C SER A 6 36.18 -5.12 -40.86
N PHE A 7 35.42 -4.17 -41.40
CA PHE A 7 34.63 -3.21 -40.63
C PHE A 7 33.29 -3.87 -40.26
N PHE A 8 33.08 -4.17 -38.98
CA PHE A 8 31.81 -4.70 -38.47
C PHE A 8 30.92 -3.53 -38.05
N LEU A 9 29.96 -3.16 -38.89
CA LEU A 9 29.00 -2.09 -38.60
C LEU A 9 27.87 -2.66 -37.72
N LEU A 10 27.94 -2.42 -36.41
CA LEU A 10 26.92 -2.82 -35.46
C LEU A 10 25.77 -1.81 -35.49
N ILE A 11 24.67 -2.15 -36.18
CA ILE A 11 23.46 -1.33 -36.19
C ILE A 11 22.65 -1.66 -34.93
N VAL A 12 22.71 -0.78 -33.93
CA VAL A 12 21.84 -0.84 -32.75
C VAL A 12 20.53 -0.12 -33.10
N THR A 13 19.48 -0.88 -33.38
CA THR A 13 18.13 -0.32 -33.53
C THR A 13 17.54 -0.05 -32.15
N LEU A 14 17.53 1.22 -31.73
CA LEU A 14 16.74 1.69 -30.60
C LEU A 14 15.27 1.66 -31.00
N THR A 15 14.58 0.56 -30.72
CA THR A 15 13.11 0.56 -30.74
C THR A 15 12.62 1.32 -29.52
N VAL A 16 12.30 2.61 -29.70
CA VAL A 16 11.52 3.37 -28.74
C VAL A 16 10.11 2.78 -28.76
N GLN A 17 9.83 1.85 -27.85
CA GLN A 17 8.45 1.50 -27.53
C GLN A 17 7.84 2.67 -26.78
N GLY A 18 7.16 3.55 -27.52
CA GLY A 18 6.19 4.45 -26.91
C GLY A 18 5.14 3.61 -26.23
N GLN A 19 5.06 3.66 -24.89
CA GLN A 19 3.92 3.11 -24.17
C GLN A 19 2.69 3.93 -24.59
N THR A 20 1.94 3.43 -25.57
CA THR A 20 0.56 3.87 -25.75
C THR A 20 -0.16 3.55 -24.45
N LYS A 21 -0.53 4.58 -23.67
CA LYS A 21 -1.54 4.47 -22.62
C LYS A 21 -2.83 4.02 -23.30
N GLN A 22 -2.98 2.71 -23.45
CA GLN A 22 -4.23 2.11 -23.84
C GLN A 22 -5.19 2.45 -22.70
N ASN A 23 -6.21 3.25 -22.99
CA ASN A 23 -7.24 3.60 -22.02
C ASN A 23 -8.06 2.33 -21.77
N GLN A 24 -7.51 1.44 -20.95
CA GLN A 24 -8.11 0.14 -20.64
C GLN A 24 -9.31 0.40 -19.75
N ASN A 25 -10.48 -0.01 -20.24
CA ASN A 25 -11.71 0.12 -19.49
C ASN A 25 -11.83 -1.07 -18.53
N PHE A 26 -11.62 -0.82 -17.23
CA PHE A 26 -11.76 -1.82 -16.18
C PHE A 26 -13.17 -1.94 -15.59
N THR A 27 -14.17 -1.23 -16.15
CA THR A 27 -15.54 -1.24 -15.63
C THR A 27 -16.14 -2.66 -15.61
N SER A 28 -15.71 -3.57 -16.49
CA SER A 28 -16.15 -4.97 -16.48
C SER A 28 -15.73 -5.77 -15.25
N TYR A 29 -14.70 -5.32 -14.52
CA TYR A 29 -14.24 -5.96 -13.27
C TYR A 29 -14.91 -5.37 -12.03
N LEU A 30 -15.67 -4.28 -12.17
CA LEU A 30 -16.30 -3.62 -11.02
C LEU A 30 -17.57 -4.38 -10.60
N PRO A 31 -17.70 -4.77 -9.32
CA PRO A 31 -18.95 -5.30 -8.81
C PRO A 31 -20.07 -4.25 -8.86
N LYS A 32 -21.31 -4.71 -8.98
CA LYS A 32 -22.49 -3.82 -8.94
C LYS A 32 -22.49 -3.02 -7.64
N GLY A 33 -22.72 -1.70 -7.76
CA GLY A 33 -22.75 -0.79 -6.62
C GLY A 33 -21.36 -0.29 -6.18
N TYR A 34 -20.35 -0.44 -7.05
CA TYR A 34 -19.02 0.13 -6.85
C TYR A 34 -18.61 1.00 -8.02
N LEU A 35 -17.78 1.99 -7.74
CA LEU A 35 -17.09 2.81 -8.73
C LEU A 35 -15.58 2.66 -8.60
N LEU A 36 -14.87 2.88 -9.70
CA LEU A 36 -13.40 2.93 -9.74
C LEU A 36 -12.94 4.30 -9.23
N ILE A 37 -12.08 4.29 -8.22
CA ILE A 37 -11.45 5.49 -7.64
C ILE A 37 -10.10 5.74 -8.29
N ASP A 38 -9.26 4.70 -8.36
CA ASP A 38 -7.91 4.81 -8.89
C ASP A 38 -7.41 3.48 -9.46
N THR A 39 -6.35 3.54 -10.27
CA THR A 39 -5.69 2.40 -10.87
C THR A 39 -4.19 2.47 -10.65
N VAL A 40 -3.65 1.49 -9.93
CA VAL A 40 -2.22 1.37 -9.65
C VAL A 40 -1.64 0.26 -10.51
N TYR A 41 -0.55 0.56 -11.22
CA TYR A 41 0.15 -0.42 -12.06
C TYR A 41 1.45 -0.86 -11.43
N GLY A 42 1.79 -2.12 -11.60
CA GLY A 42 3.09 -2.65 -11.23
C GLY A 42 3.13 -4.16 -11.39
N ASP A 43 4.33 -4.70 -11.50
CA ASP A 43 4.56 -6.14 -11.57
C ASP A 43 4.46 -6.72 -10.14
N VAL A 44 3.37 -7.44 -9.85
CA VAL A 44 3.13 -7.98 -8.49
C VAL A 44 3.67 -9.39 -8.31
N ASN A 45 3.87 -10.13 -9.41
CA ASN A 45 4.29 -11.53 -9.40
C ASN A 45 5.76 -11.73 -9.86
N ASN A 46 6.45 -10.66 -10.24
CA ASN A 46 7.81 -10.59 -10.78
C ASN A 46 8.01 -11.35 -12.11
N ASP A 47 7.00 -11.37 -12.98
CA ASP A 47 7.11 -11.98 -14.32
C ASP A 47 7.57 -10.98 -15.41
N GLY A 48 7.81 -9.72 -15.03
CA GLY A 48 8.22 -8.64 -15.93
C GLY A 48 7.06 -7.97 -16.66
N ILE A 49 5.80 -8.36 -16.38
CA ILE A 49 4.60 -7.80 -16.98
C ILE A 49 3.93 -6.89 -15.94
N GLN A 50 3.43 -5.72 -16.39
CA GLN A 50 2.67 -4.85 -15.52
C GLN A 50 1.27 -5.42 -15.27
N ASP A 51 1.01 -5.70 -14.00
CA ASP A 51 -0.31 -5.98 -13.45
C ASP A 51 -1.03 -4.69 -13.04
N CYS A 52 -2.27 -4.84 -12.60
CA CYS A 52 -3.16 -3.72 -12.29
C CYS A 52 -3.89 -3.96 -10.96
N LEU A 53 -3.94 -2.93 -10.11
CA LEU A 53 -4.77 -2.88 -8.91
C LEU A 53 -5.79 -1.76 -9.06
N LEU A 54 -7.06 -2.09 -8.90
CA LEU A 54 -8.18 -1.16 -8.92
C LEU A 54 -8.55 -0.79 -7.48
N LEU A 55 -8.45 0.48 -7.12
CA LEU A 55 -9.06 1.01 -5.89
C LEU A 55 -10.51 1.33 -6.19
N ILE A 56 -11.44 0.75 -5.44
CA ILE A 56 -12.88 0.89 -5.67
C ILE A 56 -13.58 1.44 -4.44
N LYS A 57 -14.76 2.05 -4.62
CA LYS A 57 -15.61 2.54 -3.52
C LYS A 57 -17.06 2.14 -3.74
N GLY A 58 -17.74 1.75 -2.66
CA GLY A 58 -19.18 1.49 -2.68
C GLY A 58 -19.98 2.75 -3.03
N THR A 59 -21.22 2.58 -3.50
CA THR A 59 -22.10 3.68 -3.92
C THR A 59 -23.47 3.64 -3.26
N ASP A 60 -23.59 3.05 -2.07
CA ASP A 60 -24.86 2.99 -1.34
C ASP A 60 -25.26 4.39 -0.86
N LYS A 61 -26.41 4.88 -1.35
CA LYS A 61 -26.94 6.19 -0.97
C LYS A 61 -27.29 6.27 0.52
N SER A 62 -27.56 5.14 1.17
CA SER A 62 -27.83 5.09 2.62
C SER A 62 -26.59 5.45 3.46
N LYS A 63 -25.40 5.31 2.88
CA LYS A 63 -24.11 5.65 3.52
C LYS A 63 -23.69 7.11 3.27
N VAL A 64 -24.50 7.89 2.56
CA VAL A 64 -24.29 9.33 2.43
C VAL A 64 -25.07 10.03 3.55
N VAL A 65 -24.35 10.42 4.59
CA VAL A 65 -24.91 11.02 5.81
C VAL A 65 -24.53 12.50 5.91
N LEU A 66 -25.15 13.23 6.84
CA LEU A 66 -24.66 14.54 7.24
C LEU A 66 -23.62 14.33 8.35
N ASP A 67 -22.48 15.02 8.25
CA ASP A 67 -21.51 15.12 9.33
C ASP A 67 -21.99 16.08 10.43
N ASP A 68 -21.20 16.22 11.48
CA ASP A 68 -21.49 17.08 12.64
C ASP A 68 -21.59 18.57 12.29
N TYR A 69 -21.12 18.97 11.10
CA TYR A 69 -21.21 20.32 10.56
C TYR A 69 -22.36 20.49 9.55
N GLY A 70 -23.19 19.45 9.37
CA GLY A 70 -24.31 19.47 8.43
C GLY A 70 -23.92 19.35 6.96
N LYS A 71 -22.68 18.93 6.65
CA LYS A 71 -22.20 18.69 5.29
C LYS A 71 -22.39 17.22 4.93
N LYS A 72 -22.74 16.95 3.67
CA LYS A 72 -22.85 15.57 3.16
C LYS A 72 -21.46 14.91 3.15
N ALA A 73 -21.37 13.76 3.79
CA ALA A 73 -20.19 12.90 3.83
C ALA A 73 -20.57 11.50 3.31
N ASP A 74 -19.87 11.05 2.27
CA ASP A 74 -20.03 9.70 1.74
C ASP A 74 -19.19 8.71 2.54
N ARG A 75 -19.84 7.89 3.38
CA ARG A 75 -19.26 6.87 4.26
C ARG A 75 -19.22 5.48 3.64
N ASN A 76 -19.36 5.37 2.31
CA ASN A 76 -19.14 4.09 1.65
C ASN A 76 -17.69 3.63 1.84
N ARG A 77 -17.52 2.34 2.20
CA ARG A 77 -16.19 1.74 2.32
C ARG A 77 -15.52 1.61 0.95
N ARG A 78 -14.19 1.58 0.99
CA ARG A 78 -13.31 1.39 -0.16
C ARG A 78 -12.70 -0.01 -0.13
N GLY A 79 -12.18 -0.47 -1.24
CA GLY A 79 -11.50 -1.75 -1.33
C GLY A 79 -10.68 -1.88 -2.61
N LEU A 80 -10.21 -3.08 -2.89
CA LEU A 80 -9.34 -3.33 -4.02
C LEU A 80 -9.71 -4.59 -4.81
N ILE A 81 -9.32 -4.57 -6.08
CA ILE A 81 -9.29 -5.72 -6.97
C ILE A 81 -7.90 -5.76 -7.60
N VAL A 82 -7.21 -6.89 -7.51
CA VAL A 82 -5.94 -7.11 -8.21
C VAL A 82 -6.18 -7.96 -9.45
N LEU A 83 -5.70 -7.46 -10.57
CA LEU A 83 -5.77 -8.07 -11.89
C LEU A 83 -4.36 -8.43 -12.36
N ILE A 84 -4.11 -9.71 -12.59
CA ILE A 84 -2.83 -10.18 -13.13
C ILE A 84 -2.94 -10.29 -14.65
N LYS A 85 -1.93 -9.77 -15.37
CA LYS A 85 -1.92 -9.78 -16.82
C LYS A 85 -1.27 -11.06 -17.34
N GLN A 86 -2.04 -11.88 -18.03
CA GLN A 86 -1.58 -13.13 -18.65
C GLN A 86 -2.00 -13.18 -20.11
N GLN A 87 -1.05 -13.50 -21.00
CA GLN A 87 -1.30 -13.65 -22.45
C GLN A 87 -2.02 -12.44 -23.08
N GLY A 88 -1.72 -11.24 -22.58
CA GLY A 88 -2.31 -9.99 -23.06
C GLY A 88 -3.67 -9.61 -22.43
N MET A 89 -4.26 -10.47 -21.59
CA MET A 89 -5.53 -10.24 -20.92
C MET A 89 -5.35 -10.11 -19.40
N TYR A 90 -6.22 -9.36 -18.74
CA TYR A 90 -6.24 -9.26 -17.29
C TYR A 90 -7.20 -10.29 -16.68
N ALA A 91 -6.75 -10.99 -15.64
CA ALA A 91 -7.54 -11.94 -14.86
C ALA A 91 -7.60 -11.50 -13.39
N GLU A 92 -8.76 -11.61 -12.76
CA GLU A 92 -8.91 -11.31 -11.34
C GLU A 92 -8.12 -12.31 -10.49
N ALA A 93 -7.21 -11.80 -9.65
CA ALA A 93 -6.40 -12.59 -8.73
C ALA A 93 -6.90 -12.46 -7.28
N VAL A 94 -7.13 -11.24 -6.81
CA VAL A 94 -7.52 -10.96 -5.41
C VAL A 94 -8.62 -9.92 -5.38
N LYS A 95 -9.59 -10.10 -4.48
CA LYS A 95 -10.73 -9.20 -4.29
C LYS A 95 -10.96 -8.97 -2.81
N ASN A 96 -11.01 -7.70 -2.43
CA ASN A 96 -11.42 -7.29 -1.10
C ASN A 96 -12.13 -5.94 -1.20
N TYR A 97 -13.44 -5.98 -1.41
CA TYR A 97 -14.18 -4.81 -1.89
C TYR A 97 -14.41 -3.72 -0.86
N ASN A 98 -14.27 -4.05 0.43
CA ASN A 98 -14.65 -3.14 1.49
C ASN A 98 -13.56 -2.92 2.52
N CYS A 99 -12.36 -3.48 2.45
CA CYS A 99 -11.42 -3.48 3.58
C CYS A 99 -10.94 -2.12 4.10
N PHE A 100 -11.19 -1.00 3.40
CA PHE A 100 -10.78 0.32 3.82
C PHE A 100 -11.96 1.20 4.22
N SER A 101 -11.80 1.98 5.27
CA SER A 101 -12.70 3.08 5.63
C SER A 101 -12.83 4.13 4.52
N SER A 102 -13.87 4.97 4.56
CA SER A 102 -14.03 6.07 3.61
C SER A 102 -12.93 7.15 3.78
N GLU A 103 -12.59 7.87 2.72
CA GLU A 103 -11.77 9.09 2.83
C GLU A 103 -12.51 10.24 3.54
N ASN A 104 -13.84 10.12 3.67
CA ASN A 104 -14.67 11.08 4.39
C ASN A 104 -14.97 10.62 5.82
N GLU A 105 -14.18 9.69 6.39
CA GLU A 105 -14.36 9.34 7.80
C GLU A 105 -14.12 10.54 8.74
N ASP A 106 -14.66 10.47 9.96
CA ASP A 106 -14.37 11.48 10.96
C ASP A 106 -12.97 11.22 11.53
N GLY A 107 -12.05 12.16 11.34
CA GLY A 107 -10.71 12.10 11.91
C GLY A 107 -10.63 12.66 13.33
N GLY A 108 -11.77 13.04 13.93
CA GLY A 108 -11.87 13.62 15.25
C GLY A 108 -11.20 14.99 15.33
N VAL A 109 -10.09 15.07 16.07
CA VAL A 109 -9.31 16.32 16.22
C VAL A 109 -8.57 16.68 14.94
N TYR A 110 -8.44 15.76 13.97
CA TYR A 110 -7.75 15.98 12.71
C TYR A 110 -8.50 15.39 11.52
N MET A 111 -7.88 15.41 10.33
CA MET A 111 -8.42 14.76 9.14
C MET A 111 -8.22 13.24 9.21
N PRO A 112 -9.12 12.43 8.64
CA PRO A 112 -8.91 10.98 8.57
C PRO A 112 -7.59 10.64 7.86
N PRO A 113 -6.97 9.49 8.18
CA PRO A 113 -5.73 9.07 7.53
C PRO A 113 -5.83 8.96 6.01
N GLU A 114 -4.83 9.48 5.30
CA GLU A 114 -4.76 9.41 3.84
C GLU A 114 -4.23 8.05 3.39
N LEU A 115 -5.03 7.33 2.60
CA LEU A 115 -4.66 6.05 2.00
C LEU A 115 -3.81 6.24 0.74
N SER A 116 -2.67 5.58 0.66
CA SER A 116 -1.82 5.47 -0.52
C SER A 116 -1.47 4.03 -0.83
N ILE A 117 -1.51 3.65 -2.11
CA ILE A 117 -1.21 2.30 -2.58
C ILE A 117 -0.07 2.37 -3.60
N GLU A 118 0.97 1.57 -3.41
CA GLU A 118 2.13 1.49 -4.30
C GLU A 118 2.46 0.03 -4.60
N ILE A 119 2.75 -0.28 -5.87
CA ILE A 119 3.38 -1.55 -6.25
C ILE A 119 4.82 -1.26 -6.65
N LYS A 120 5.78 -1.85 -5.93
CA LYS A 120 7.21 -1.62 -6.19
C LYS A 120 8.04 -2.83 -5.80
N ASN A 121 8.92 -3.24 -6.71
CA ASN A 121 9.83 -4.38 -6.52
C ASN A 121 9.09 -5.66 -6.09
N GLY A 122 8.00 -6.01 -6.79
CA GLY A 122 7.22 -7.23 -6.53
C GLY A 122 6.45 -7.22 -5.21
N LYS A 123 6.25 -6.05 -4.61
CA LYS A 123 5.55 -5.88 -3.32
C LYS A 123 4.46 -4.84 -3.47
N LEU A 124 3.36 -5.10 -2.77
CA LEU A 124 2.25 -4.17 -2.60
C LEU A 124 2.41 -3.47 -1.24
N TYR A 125 2.47 -2.14 -1.27
CA TYR A 125 2.49 -1.30 -0.08
C TYR A 125 1.15 -0.59 0.05
N ILE A 126 0.54 -0.72 1.22
CA ILE A 126 -0.67 0.01 1.61
C ILE A 126 -0.28 0.89 2.78
N SER A 127 -0.27 2.20 2.56
CA SER A 127 0.21 3.19 3.53
C SER A 127 -0.92 4.12 3.94
N PHE A 128 -0.87 4.55 5.19
CA PHE A 128 -1.78 5.52 5.79
C PHE A 128 -0.97 6.64 6.40
N GLY A 129 -1.22 7.87 5.97
CA GLY A 129 -0.57 9.07 6.49
C GLY A 129 -1.54 9.89 7.34
N HIS A 130 -1.17 10.20 8.58
CA HIS A 130 -1.98 11.01 9.50
C HIS A 130 -1.27 12.30 9.91
N GLY A 131 -0.58 12.92 8.94
CA GLY A 131 0.17 14.16 9.12
C GLY A 131 1.16 14.09 10.28
N ARG A 132 1.10 15.07 11.18
CA ARG A 132 1.98 15.13 12.37
C ARG A 132 1.69 14.06 13.41
N TYR A 133 0.59 13.32 13.30
CA TYR A 133 0.17 12.36 14.33
C TYR A 133 0.76 10.97 14.10
N GLY A 134 1.11 10.64 12.86
CA GLY A 134 1.77 9.39 12.56
C GLY A 134 1.54 8.88 11.16
N TYR A 135 2.01 7.67 10.95
CA TYR A 135 1.82 6.90 9.74
C TYR A 135 1.89 5.41 10.04
N TRP A 136 1.31 4.58 9.18
CA TRP A 136 1.57 3.15 9.18
C TRP A 136 1.47 2.58 7.78
N ARG A 137 2.15 1.46 7.55
CA ARG A 137 2.29 0.84 6.25
C ARG A 137 2.32 -0.67 6.38
N TYR A 138 1.50 -1.33 5.57
CA TYR A 138 1.49 -2.76 5.40
C TYR A 138 2.24 -3.13 4.12
N THR A 139 3.12 -4.11 4.20
CA THR A 139 3.85 -4.65 3.05
C THR A 139 3.35 -6.06 2.77
N PHE A 140 2.84 -6.25 1.56
CA PHE A 140 2.37 -7.54 1.08
C PHE A 140 3.24 -8.06 -0.05
N ARG A 141 3.28 -9.38 -0.19
CA ARG A 141 3.89 -10.08 -1.33
C ARG A 141 2.88 -11.05 -1.92
N PHE A 142 2.75 -11.03 -3.23
CA PHE A 142 1.91 -11.99 -3.93
C PHE A 142 2.54 -13.39 -3.84
N ASN A 143 1.73 -14.38 -3.49
CA ASN A 143 2.13 -15.77 -3.34
C ASN A 143 1.01 -16.68 -3.86
N HIS A 144 1.25 -17.31 -5.03
CA HIS A 144 0.34 -18.21 -5.75
C HIS A 144 -1.04 -17.63 -6.10
N SER A 145 -1.88 -17.39 -5.10
CA SER A 145 -3.28 -16.99 -5.27
C SER A 145 -3.67 -15.74 -4.46
N ASP A 146 -2.80 -15.23 -3.59
CA ASP A 146 -3.15 -14.11 -2.71
C ASP A 146 -1.92 -13.28 -2.31
N PHE A 147 -2.15 -12.13 -1.71
CA PHE A 147 -1.14 -11.30 -1.08
C PHE A 147 -1.01 -11.66 0.40
N GLU A 148 0.19 -12.08 0.82
CA GLU A 148 0.51 -12.36 2.21
C GLU A 148 1.15 -11.15 2.86
N LEU A 149 0.70 -10.77 4.05
CA LEU A 149 1.26 -9.68 4.85
C LEU A 149 2.65 -10.12 5.37
N ILE A 150 3.71 -9.49 4.86
CA ILE A 150 5.11 -9.83 5.18
C ILE A 150 5.80 -8.78 6.04
N GLY A 151 5.29 -7.56 6.12
CA GLY A 151 5.81 -6.52 6.99
C GLY A 151 4.79 -5.47 7.40
N TYR A 152 5.08 -4.80 8.51
CA TYR A 152 4.35 -3.64 9.00
C TYR A 152 5.34 -2.63 9.55
N ASP A 153 5.20 -1.37 9.20
CA ASP A 153 5.98 -0.26 9.74
C ASP A 153 5.02 0.85 10.18
N SER A 154 5.23 1.43 11.36
CA SER A 154 4.49 2.60 11.84
C SER A 154 5.39 3.59 12.54
N GLY A 155 4.95 4.84 12.56
CA GLY A 155 5.50 5.90 13.39
C GLY A 155 4.36 6.65 14.05
N ASP A 156 4.33 6.66 15.37
CA ASP A 156 3.35 7.39 16.17
C ASP A 156 4.00 8.63 16.77
N ARG A 157 3.28 9.76 16.81
CA ARG A 157 3.83 11.01 17.35
C ARG A 157 4.37 10.78 18.77
N SER A 158 5.68 10.96 18.93
CA SER A 158 6.33 10.77 20.22
C SER A 158 5.84 11.83 21.22
N SER A 159 5.55 11.40 22.44
CA SER A 159 5.17 12.29 23.54
C SER A 159 6.37 12.94 24.23
N PHE A 160 7.60 12.59 23.82
CA PHE A 160 8.82 12.99 24.51
C PHE A 160 9.12 14.50 24.41
N LEU A 161 8.90 15.12 23.24
CA LEU A 161 9.14 16.54 23.03
C LEU A 161 7.98 17.17 22.25
N SER A 162 7.31 18.15 22.84
CA SER A 162 6.22 18.89 22.19
C SER A 162 6.72 19.81 21.06
N GLU A 163 7.97 20.30 21.16
CA GLU A 163 8.54 21.31 20.26
C GLU A 163 9.01 20.75 18.91
N TYR A 164 9.32 19.45 18.83
CA TYR A 164 9.80 18.78 17.61
C TYR A 164 8.83 17.70 17.19
N VAL A 165 8.47 17.62 15.91
CA VAL A 165 7.69 16.48 15.38
C VAL A 165 8.61 15.28 15.20
N THR A 166 8.64 14.43 16.21
CA THR A 166 9.37 13.17 16.26
C THR A 166 8.42 11.98 16.41
N PHE A 167 8.85 10.78 16.00
CA PHE A 167 8.02 9.58 16.01
C PHE A 167 8.65 8.44 16.81
N ASP A 168 7.84 7.77 17.63
CA ASP A 168 8.16 6.44 18.13
C ASP A 168 7.80 5.44 17.02
N GLU A 169 8.76 4.62 16.60
CA GLU A 169 8.59 3.74 15.43
C GLU A 169 8.44 2.28 15.84
N THR A 170 7.57 1.55 15.13
CA THR A 170 7.46 0.10 15.19
C THR A 170 7.70 -0.49 13.81
N SER A 171 8.52 -1.54 13.73
CA SER A 171 8.71 -2.32 12.51
C SER A 171 8.59 -3.81 12.84
N ILE A 172 7.77 -4.52 12.06
CA ILE A 172 7.49 -5.94 12.21
C ILE A 172 7.79 -6.63 10.89
N ASN A 173 8.58 -7.69 10.95
CA ASN A 173 8.81 -8.60 9.85
C ASN A 173 8.12 -9.93 10.16
N PHE A 174 6.97 -10.20 9.52
CA PHE A 174 6.15 -11.38 9.81
C PHE A 174 6.80 -12.69 9.35
N ILE A 175 7.69 -12.65 8.36
CA ILE A 175 8.45 -13.82 7.89
C ILE A 175 9.42 -14.29 8.99
N THR A 176 10.19 -13.36 9.57
CA THR A 176 11.17 -13.65 10.62
C THR A 176 10.59 -13.62 12.03
N ARG A 177 9.33 -13.15 12.17
CA ARG A 177 8.61 -12.95 13.44
C ARG A 177 9.33 -12.03 14.41
N LYS A 178 10.05 -11.03 13.88
CA LYS A 178 10.79 -10.06 14.67
C LYS A 178 10.10 -8.71 14.64
N LYS A 179 9.97 -8.11 15.81
CA LYS A 179 9.51 -6.74 16.04
C LYS A 179 10.66 -5.90 16.57
N LEU A 180 10.80 -4.69 16.04
CA LEU A 180 11.69 -3.64 16.54
C LEU A 180 10.83 -2.43 16.91
N VAL A 181 10.99 -1.93 18.13
CA VAL A 181 10.40 -0.67 18.58
C VAL A 181 11.54 0.31 18.85
N LYS A 182 11.44 1.52 18.31
CA LYS A 182 12.35 2.64 18.58
C LYS A 182 11.56 3.74 19.27
N LYS A 183 11.96 4.11 20.48
CA LYS A 183 11.36 5.24 21.21
C LYS A 183 12.32 6.39 21.27
N VAL A 184 11.87 7.58 20.92
CA VAL A 184 12.69 8.79 21.02
C VAL A 184 12.92 9.09 22.51
N ILE A 185 14.18 9.30 22.87
CA ILE A 185 14.59 9.62 24.25
C ILE A 185 15.38 10.92 24.36
N ASN A 186 15.84 11.46 23.24
CA ASN A 186 16.48 12.77 23.17
C ASN A 186 16.46 13.28 21.72
N VAL A 187 16.60 14.59 21.57
CA VAL A 187 16.97 15.23 20.30
C VAL A 187 18.19 16.09 20.57
N THR A 188 19.26 15.86 19.83
CA THR A 188 20.51 16.62 19.97
C THR A 188 20.34 18.07 19.49
N GLN A 189 21.28 18.96 19.85
CA GLN A 189 21.23 20.36 19.42
C GLN A 189 21.25 20.54 17.90
N ASP A 190 21.84 19.59 17.15
CA ASP A 190 21.83 19.56 15.68
C ASP A 190 20.57 18.89 15.09
N GLY A 191 19.55 18.61 15.92
CA GLY A 191 18.25 18.10 15.48
C GLY A 191 18.20 16.60 15.21
N LYS A 192 19.19 15.82 15.65
CA LYS A 192 19.19 14.37 15.47
C LYS A 192 18.44 13.68 16.61
N GLU A 193 17.51 12.82 16.24
CA GLU A 193 16.79 11.96 17.18
C GLU A 193 17.71 10.86 17.72
N VAL A 194 17.64 10.65 19.03
CA VAL A 194 18.31 9.56 19.74
C VAL A 194 17.23 8.62 20.26
N TYR A 195 17.42 7.32 20.03
CA TYR A 195 16.41 6.32 20.31
C TYR A 195 16.85 5.30 21.34
N LYS A 196 15.88 4.76 22.07
CA LYS A 196 15.98 3.47 22.75
C LYS A 196 15.34 2.40 21.89
N GLU A 197 16.11 1.37 21.52
CA GLU A 197 15.61 0.22 20.77
C GLU A 197 15.13 -0.90 21.70
N THR A 198 14.04 -1.57 21.33
CA THR A 198 13.59 -2.81 21.95
C THR A 198 13.24 -3.82 20.86
N ARG A 199 13.78 -5.04 20.99
CA ARG A 199 13.54 -6.14 20.04
C ARG A 199 12.71 -7.22 20.70
N GLN A 200 11.73 -7.74 19.98
CA GLN A 200 10.80 -8.74 20.48
C GLN A 200 10.51 -9.77 19.39
N ASN A 201 10.12 -10.97 19.79
CA ASN A 201 9.53 -11.94 18.87
C ASN A 201 8.02 -11.85 18.97
N ILE A 202 7.32 -11.93 17.83
CA ILE A 202 5.86 -11.99 17.79
C ILE A 202 5.37 -13.43 17.65
N LYS A 203 4.18 -13.69 18.17
CA LYS A 203 3.49 -14.97 17.99
C LYS A 203 2.61 -14.85 16.75
N ALA A 204 3.05 -15.46 15.65
CA ALA A 204 2.29 -15.52 14.41
C ALA A 204 2.41 -16.93 13.85
N ASN A 205 1.28 -17.63 13.72
CA ASN A 205 1.27 -19.01 13.22
C ASN A 205 1.17 -19.05 11.69
N LYS A 206 0.55 -18.04 11.07
CA LYS A 206 0.36 -17.91 9.62
C LYS A 206 0.45 -16.44 9.22
N LEU A 207 0.73 -16.17 7.94
CA LEU A 207 0.67 -14.82 7.40
C LEU A 207 -0.79 -14.48 7.06
N ILE A 208 -1.21 -13.27 7.42
CA ILE A 208 -2.54 -12.75 7.07
C ILE A 208 -2.60 -12.56 5.55
N ARG A 209 -3.72 -12.97 4.96
CA ARG A 209 -4.00 -12.77 3.53
C ARG A 209 -4.79 -11.49 3.31
N LEU A 210 -4.46 -10.75 2.26
CA LEU A 210 -5.16 -9.52 1.89
C LEU A 210 -6.66 -9.75 1.69
N SER A 211 -7.05 -10.85 1.05
CA SER A 211 -8.47 -11.20 0.89
C SER A 211 -9.22 -11.48 2.20
N ALA A 212 -8.50 -11.81 3.27
CA ALA A 212 -9.08 -12.18 4.56
C ALA A 212 -9.20 -10.99 5.54
N ILE A 213 -8.61 -9.84 5.22
CA ILE A 213 -8.69 -8.64 6.06
C ILE A 213 -10.09 -8.04 5.92
N GLN A 214 -10.87 -8.07 7.00
CA GLN A 214 -12.23 -7.51 6.99
C GLN A 214 -12.21 -5.98 7.06
N ASP A 215 -11.32 -5.44 7.89
CA ASP A 215 -11.13 -4.01 8.08
C ASP A 215 -9.66 -3.75 8.44
N PHE A 216 -9.03 -2.79 7.77
CA PHE A 216 -7.66 -2.38 8.08
C PHE A 216 -7.58 -1.57 9.37
N ASP A 217 -8.67 -0.94 9.81
CA ASP A 217 -8.71 -0.16 11.06
C ASP A 217 -8.74 -1.07 12.30
N GLU A 218 -9.17 -2.33 12.14
CA GLU A 218 -9.25 -3.34 13.21
C GLU A 218 -8.09 -4.37 13.13
N LEU A 219 -7.13 -4.18 12.23
CA LEU A 219 -6.07 -5.15 11.97
C LEU A 219 -5.00 -5.15 13.08
N GLU A 220 -5.07 -6.13 13.98
CA GLU A 220 -4.04 -6.34 15.00
C GLU A 220 -2.75 -6.93 14.41
N THR A 221 -1.63 -6.21 14.53
CA THR A 221 -0.33 -6.62 13.97
C THR A 221 0.61 -7.32 14.96
N ASP A 222 0.34 -7.20 16.26
CA ASP A 222 1.21 -7.75 17.32
C ASP A 222 0.85 -9.20 17.72
N ASN A 223 -0.36 -9.65 17.37
CA ASN A 223 -0.82 -11.02 17.59
C ASN A 223 -1.71 -11.52 16.42
N PRO A 224 -1.18 -11.51 15.18
CA PRO A 224 -1.92 -11.82 13.96
C PRO A 224 -2.23 -13.31 13.75
#